data_AF-A0A2W6E4Q5-F1
#
_entry.id   AF-A0A2W6E4Q5-F1
#
_cell.length_a   1.000
_cell.length_b   1.000
_cell.length_c   1.000
_cell.angle_alpha   90.00
_cell.angle_beta   90.00
_cell.angle_gamma   90.00
#
_symmetry.space_group_name_H-M   'P 1'
#
loop_
_entity.id
_entity.type
_entity.pdbx_description
1 polymer ?
#
loop_
_entity_poly.entity_id
_entity_poly.type
_entity_poly.pdbx_seq_one_letter_code
_entity_poly.pdbx_strand_id
1 'polypeptide(L)'
;MCGGDHVGRRRNDKDLIDVLPLVQTREFAFVKGAGGAVDGIVTTADVVGLYEETAGAFLLIGELDRALRSIISSAFTLAEVNALCRPGVAGISSADEMSFGDYQRILENPDKWAKLGWQLDRGTFIKRLDEVRDVRNDVMHFNPDPVPSGTTRKLRELIKIVRRYGAFGK
;
A
#
# COMPACT_ATOMS: atom_id res chain seq x y z
N MET A 1 -27.30 27.80 -36.79
CA MET A 1 -27.05 26.40 -37.18
C MET A 1 -26.36 25.71 -36.02
N CYS A 2 -26.90 24.57 -35.62
CA CYS A 2 -26.52 23.80 -34.44
C CYS A 2 -25.15 23.13 -34.59
N GLY A 3 -24.52 22.86 -33.45
CA GLY A 3 -23.36 21.98 -33.29
C GLY A 3 -22.57 22.45 -32.07
N GLY A 4 -22.44 21.71 -30.97
CA GLY A 4 -22.73 20.33 -30.63
C GLY A 4 -21.92 20.09 -29.35
N ASP A 5 -22.58 19.57 -28.32
CA ASP A 5 -22.03 19.42 -26.97
C ASP A 5 -20.74 18.60 -26.90
N HIS A 6 -19.66 19.24 -26.46
CA HIS A 6 -18.55 18.56 -25.79
C HIS A 6 -18.29 19.28 -24.46
N VAL A 7 -18.92 18.75 -23.40
CA VAL A 7 -18.65 19.11 -22.01
C VAL A 7 -17.22 18.67 -21.67
N GLY A 8 -16.25 19.52 -22.03
CA GLY A 8 -14.90 19.48 -21.51
C GLY A 8 -14.93 20.09 -20.11
N ARG A 9 -15.05 19.22 -19.10
CA ARG A 9 -14.92 19.56 -17.68
C ARG A 9 -13.52 20.17 -17.45
N ARG A 10 -13.37 21.49 -17.57
CA ARG A 10 -12.10 22.16 -17.27
C ARG A 10 -11.85 22.04 -15.76
N ARG A 11 -10.93 21.16 -15.36
CA ARG A 11 -10.31 21.19 -14.03
C ARG A 11 -9.44 22.45 -13.97
N ASN A 12 -9.42 23.10 -12.82
CA ASN A 12 -8.47 24.19 -12.55
C ASN A 12 -7.04 23.69 -12.82
N ASP A 13 -6.34 24.35 -13.74
CA ASP A 13 -5.28 23.77 -14.59
C ASP A 13 -3.87 23.74 -13.96
N LYS A 14 -3.73 23.41 -12.67
CA LYS A 14 -2.42 23.09 -12.09
C LYS A 14 -2.53 21.91 -11.14
N ASP A 15 -1.77 20.85 -11.41
CA ASP A 15 -1.62 19.76 -10.46
C ASP A 15 -0.89 20.26 -9.22
N LEU A 16 -1.09 19.57 -8.09
CA LEU A 16 -0.43 19.93 -6.82
C LEU A 16 1.09 20.07 -7.01
N ILE A 17 1.68 19.24 -7.87
CA ILE A 17 3.11 19.26 -8.19
C ILE A 17 3.57 20.60 -8.78
N ASP A 18 2.72 21.25 -9.59
CA ASP A 18 3.03 22.50 -10.27
C ASP A 18 3.03 23.70 -9.32
N VAL A 19 2.34 23.58 -8.18
CA VAL A 19 2.27 24.64 -7.16
C VAL A 19 3.27 24.45 -6.03
N LEU A 20 3.97 23.31 -5.95
CA LEU A 20 4.97 23.05 -4.90
C LEU A 20 6.06 24.11 -4.80
N PRO A 21 6.68 24.60 -5.91
CA PRO A 21 7.70 25.64 -5.81
C PRO A 21 7.14 26.96 -5.26
N LEU A 22 5.87 27.26 -5.57
CA LEU A 22 5.20 28.46 -5.07
C LEU A 22 4.90 28.35 -3.57
N VAL A 23 4.36 27.22 -3.13
CA VAL A 23 4.07 26.96 -1.71
C VAL A 23 5.37 26.89 -0.90
N GLN A 24 6.44 26.33 -1.44
CA GLN A 24 7.74 26.28 -0.77
C GLN A 24 8.35 27.67 -0.57
N THR A 25 8.20 28.58 -1.53
CA THR A 25 8.80 29.93 -1.47
C THR A 25 7.92 30.96 -0.77
N ARG A 26 6.60 30.79 -0.78
CA ARG A 26 5.63 31.75 -0.25
C ARG A 26 4.76 31.22 0.88
N GLU A 27 5.05 30.02 1.37
CA GLU A 27 4.34 29.27 2.44
C GLU A 27 2.89 28.84 2.10
N PHE A 28 2.25 29.51 1.15
CA PHE A 28 0.92 29.20 0.66
C PHE A 28 0.70 29.63 -0.80
N ALA A 29 -0.33 29.06 -1.42
CA ALA A 29 -0.84 29.44 -2.73
C ALA A 29 -2.37 29.61 -2.69
N PHE A 30 -2.91 30.59 -3.41
CA PHE A 30 -4.35 30.74 -3.58
C PHE A 30 -4.86 29.81 -4.67
N VAL A 31 -5.96 29.10 -4.37
CA VAL A 31 -6.72 28.34 -5.35
C VAL A 31 -7.85 29.23 -5.85
N LYS A 32 -7.92 29.40 -7.17
CA LYS A 32 -8.99 30.19 -7.79
C LYS A 32 -10.04 29.28 -8.40
N GLY A 33 -11.31 29.60 -8.22
CA GLY A 33 -12.42 28.93 -8.88
C GLY A 33 -12.53 29.25 -10.36
N ALA A 34 -13.44 28.57 -11.04
CA ALA A 34 -13.73 28.79 -12.46
C ALA A 34 -14.15 30.24 -12.78
N GLY A 35 -14.67 30.98 -11.79
CA GLY A 35 -15.03 32.40 -11.91
C GLY A 35 -13.90 33.38 -11.61
N GLY A 36 -12.67 32.91 -11.36
CA GLY A 36 -11.51 33.74 -11.01
C GLY A 36 -11.50 34.26 -9.56
N ALA A 37 -12.56 34.01 -8.79
CA ALA A 37 -12.60 34.23 -7.36
C ALA A 37 -11.64 33.28 -6.63
N VAL A 38 -11.15 33.69 -5.45
CA VAL A 38 -10.35 32.82 -4.58
C VAL A 38 -11.30 31.88 -3.84
N ASP A 39 -11.14 30.58 -4.08
CA ASP A 39 -11.97 29.52 -3.51
C ASP A 39 -11.29 28.83 -2.32
N GLY A 40 -9.98 29.04 -2.13
CA GLY A 40 -9.24 28.45 -1.02
C GLY A 40 -7.75 28.77 -1.03
N ILE A 41 -7.04 28.13 -0.11
CA ILE A 41 -5.57 28.17 0.00
C ILE A 41 -5.02 26.74 0.05
N VAL A 42 -3.79 26.57 -0.41
CA VAL A 42 -2.96 25.38 -0.20
C VAL A 42 -1.69 25.84 0.51
N THR A 43 -1.32 25.17 1.59
CA THR A 43 -0.17 25.50 2.43
C THR A 43 0.86 24.37 2.44
N THR A 44 2.05 24.66 2.97
CA THR A 44 3.06 23.62 3.22
C THR A 44 2.52 22.53 4.14
N ALA A 45 1.67 22.85 5.12
CA ALA A 45 1.09 21.87 6.03
C ALA A 45 0.18 20.87 5.29
N ASP A 46 -0.57 21.33 4.29
CA ASP A 46 -1.43 20.45 3.47
C ASP A 46 -0.59 19.48 2.62
N VAL A 47 0.50 19.98 2.03
CA VAL A 47 1.44 19.16 1.25
C VAL A 47 2.14 18.12 2.15
N VAL A 48 2.62 18.54 3.31
CA VAL A 48 3.27 17.65 4.28
C VAL A 48 2.29 16.59 4.77
N GLY A 49 1.04 16.95 5.09
CA GLY A 49 0.02 16.00 5.49
C GLY A 49 -0.25 14.94 4.41
N LEU A 50 -0.41 15.35 3.16
CA LEU A 50 -0.61 14.42 2.04
C LEU A 50 0.62 13.51 1.82
N TYR A 51 1.82 14.06 1.98
CA TYR A 51 3.06 13.30 1.89
C TYR A 51 3.18 12.29 3.04
N GLU A 52 2.87 12.68 4.27
CA GLU A 52 2.89 11.79 5.44
C GLU A 52 1.93 10.61 5.27
N GLU A 53 0.74 10.84 4.71
CA GLU A 53 -0.21 9.77 4.44
C GLU A 53 0.31 8.77 3.40
N THR A 54 0.82 9.28 2.27
CA THR A 54 1.28 8.46 1.14
C THR A 54 2.62 7.76 1.45
N ALA A 55 3.62 8.52 1.90
CA ALA A 55 4.93 7.99 2.26
C ALA A 55 4.84 7.08 3.49
N GLY A 56 3.99 7.42 4.46
CA GLY A 56 3.74 6.58 5.63
C GLY A 56 3.16 5.22 5.25
N ALA A 57 2.18 5.18 4.33
CA ALA A 57 1.65 3.92 3.83
C ALA A 57 2.72 3.10 3.10
N PHE A 58 3.51 3.72 2.23
CA PHE A 58 4.61 3.05 1.51
C PHE A 58 5.64 2.41 2.45
N LEU A 59 6.11 3.16 3.46
CA LEU A 59 7.08 2.67 4.43
C LEU A 59 6.52 1.49 5.25
N LEU A 60 5.26 1.58 5.67
CA LEU A 60 4.59 0.52 6.42
C LEU A 60 4.38 -0.74 5.57
N ILE A 61 4.06 -0.60 4.28
CA ILE A 61 3.99 -1.75 3.36
C ILE A 61 5.36 -2.46 3.29
N GLY A 62 6.46 -1.71 3.16
CA GLY A 62 7.80 -2.28 3.14
C GLY A 62 8.21 -2.90 4.48
N GLU A 63 7.68 -2.41 5.61
CA GLU A 63 7.86 -3.03 6.92
C GLU A 63 7.08 -4.35 7.04
N LEU A 64 5.84 -4.39 6.56
CA LEU A 64 5.03 -5.60 6.51
C LEU A 64 5.66 -6.67 5.63
N ASP A 65 6.13 -6.30 4.43
CA ASP A 65 6.83 -7.20 3.50
C ASP A 65 8.02 -7.90 4.18
N ARG A 66 8.90 -7.11 4.82
CA ARG A 66 10.04 -7.65 5.56
C ARG A 66 9.63 -8.57 6.71
N ALA A 67 8.56 -8.21 7.43
CA ALA A 67 8.05 -9.03 8.53
C ALA A 67 7.48 -10.38 8.04
N LEU A 68 6.70 -10.36 6.95
CA LEU A 68 6.16 -11.57 6.33
C LEU A 68 7.28 -12.46 5.78
N ARG A 69 8.24 -11.87 5.05
CA ARG A 69 9.42 -12.58 4.55
C ARG A 69 10.17 -13.27 5.68
N SER A 70 10.47 -12.55 6.76
CA SER A 70 11.21 -13.09 7.90
C SER A 70 10.52 -14.33 8.49
N ILE A 71 9.20 -14.29 8.65
CA ILE A 71 8.43 -15.40 9.23
C ILE A 71 8.43 -16.59 8.28
N ILE A 72 8.12 -16.36 7.01
CA ILE A 72 8.06 -17.42 6.01
C ILE A 72 9.42 -18.08 5.84
N SER A 73 10.49 -17.31 5.75
CA SER A 73 11.86 -17.82 5.63
C SER A 73 12.32 -18.58 6.87
N SER A 74 11.77 -18.28 8.06
CA SER A 74 12.07 -19.05 9.27
C SER A 74 11.28 -20.36 9.37
N ALA A 75 10.09 -20.43 8.78
CA ALA A 75 9.17 -21.57 8.92
C ALA A 75 9.23 -22.57 7.76
N PHE A 76 9.68 -22.14 6.58
CA PHE A 76 9.64 -22.92 5.35
C PHE A 76 10.95 -22.83 4.57
N THR A 77 11.30 -23.94 3.95
CA THR A 77 12.43 -24.00 3.02
C THR A 77 12.05 -23.41 1.66
N LEU A 78 13.04 -22.95 0.89
CA LEU A 78 12.81 -22.48 -0.49
C LEU A 78 12.19 -23.55 -1.39
N ALA A 79 12.50 -24.83 -1.16
CA ALA A 79 11.87 -25.94 -1.88
C ALA A 79 10.36 -26.02 -1.62
N GLU A 80 9.94 -25.87 -0.35
CA GLU A 80 8.51 -25.82 0.01
C GLU A 80 7.80 -24.61 -0.60
N VAL A 81 8.47 -23.44 -0.62
CA VAL A 81 7.93 -22.22 -1.24
C VAL A 81 7.76 -22.40 -2.74
N ASN A 82 8.80 -22.88 -3.44
CA ASN A 82 8.77 -23.08 -4.88
C ASN A 82 7.71 -24.11 -5.32
N ALA A 83 7.58 -25.22 -4.58
CA ALA A 83 6.57 -26.23 -4.87
C ALA A 83 5.14 -25.67 -4.85
N LEU A 84 4.87 -24.69 -3.98
CA LEU A 84 3.54 -24.09 -3.83
C LEU A 84 3.32 -22.88 -4.76
N CYS A 85 4.32 -22.03 -4.90
CA CYS A 85 4.18 -20.71 -5.55
C CYS A 85 4.63 -20.69 -7.02
N ARG A 86 5.48 -21.63 -7.44
CA ARG A 86 6.06 -21.69 -8.79
C ARG A 86 6.06 -23.12 -9.36
N PRO A 87 4.93 -23.86 -9.36
CA PRO A 87 4.90 -25.18 -9.99
C PRO A 87 5.11 -25.06 -11.50
N GLY A 88 6.15 -25.71 -12.04
CA GLY A 88 6.40 -25.76 -13.48
C GLY A 88 6.99 -24.49 -14.11
N VAL A 89 7.44 -23.53 -13.29
CA VAL A 89 8.17 -22.33 -13.71
C VAL A 89 9.51 -22.25 -12.97
N ALA A 90 10.42 -21.39 -13.44
CA ALA A 90 11.67 -21.13 -12.72
C ALA A 90 11.34 -20.70 -11.28
N GLY A 91 11.85 -21.47 -10.31
CA GLY A 91 11.71 -21.18 -8.90
C GLY A 91 12.54 -19.97 -8.48
N ILE A 92 12.20 -19.40 -7.32
CA ILE A 92 13.02 -18.38 -6.68
C ILE A 92 14.29 -19.01 -6.10
N SER A 93 15.41 -18.28 -6.17
CA SER A 93 16.71 -18.73 -5.63
C SER A 93 16.97 -18.20 -4.22
N SER A 94 16.23 -17.17 -3.80
CA SER A 94 16.36 -16.53 -2.50
C SER A 94 15.01 -16.06 -1.95
N ALA A 95 14.94 -15.83 -0.64
CA ALA A 95 13.76 -15.28 0.02
C ALA A 95 13.42 -13.85 -0.44
N ASP A 96 14.41 -13.09 -0.91
CA ASP A 96 14.24 -11.71 -1.35
C ASP A 96 13.53 -11.59 -2.70
N GLU A 97 13.48 -12.67 -3.47
CA GLU A 97 12.71 -12.77 -4.71
C GLU A 97 11.22 -13.07 -4.46
N MET A 98 10.82 -13.31 -3.20
CA MET A 98 9.41 -13.50 -2.86
C MET A 98 8.61 -12.20 -3.06
N SER A 99 7.52 -12.33 -3.80
CA SER A 99 6.52 -11.27 -3.96
C SER A 99 5.48 -11.34 -2.84
N PHE A 100 4.70 -10.27 -2.68
CA PHE A 100 3.58 -10.25 -1.75
C PHE A 100 2.55 -11.37 -2.02
N GLY A 101 2.35 -11.72 -3.29
CA GLY A 101 1.48 -12.83 -3.69
C GLY A 101 2.00 -14.19 -3.27
N ASP A 102 3.32 -14.37 -3.17
CA ASP A 102 3.91 -15.62 -2.69
C ASP A 102 3.63 -15.81 -1.20
N TYR A 103 3.72 -14.74 -0.39
CA TYR A 103 3.33 -14.81 1.02
C TYR A 103 1.86 -15.17 1.19
N GLN A 104 0.98 -14.51 0.44
CA GLN A 104 -0.45 -14.77 0.49
C GLN A 104 -0.76 -16.24 0.15
N ARG A 105 -0.16 -16.78 -0.91
CA ARG A 105 -0.37 -18.17 -1.33
C ARG A 105 0.10 -19.19 -0.28
N ILE A 106 1.22 -18.91 0.39
CA ILE A 106 1.72 -19.74 1.49
C ILE A 106 0.76 -19.72 2.67
N LEU A 107 0.31 -18.53 3.09
CA LEU A 107 -0.57 -18.38 4.24
C LEU A 107 -2.00 -18.86 3.96
N GLU A 108 -2.42 -18.88 2.69
CA GLU A 108 -3.69 -19.45 2.24
C GLU A 108 -3.67 -20.99 2.25
N ASN A 109 -2.52 -21.63 2.23
CA ASN A 109 -2.44 -23.08 2.29
C ASN A 109 -2.73 -23.55 3.73
N PRO A 110 -3.76 -24.39 3.97
CA PRO A 110 -4.11 -24.84 5.32
C PRO A 110 -3.00 -25.60 6.05
N ASP A 111 -2.23 -26.42 5.34
CA ASP A 111 -1.15 -27.23 5.92
C ASP A 111 0.03 -26.34 6.33
N LYS A 112 0.38 -25.37 5.49
CA LYS A 112 1.42 -24.38 5.81
C LYS A 112 0.99 -23.47 6.95
N TRP A 113 -0.28 -23.03 6.96
CA TRP A 113 -0.84 -22.27 8.08
C TRP A 113 -0.79 -23.04 9.40
N ALA A 114 -1.18 -24.32 9.39
CA ALA A 114 -1.13 -25.17 10.57
C ALA A 114 0.31 -25.32 11.11
N LYS A 115 1.31 -25.42 10.22
CA LYS A 115 2.74 -25.48 10.60
C LYS A 115 3.21 -24.21 11.32
N LEU A 116 2.60 -23.05 11.07
CA LEU A 116 2.93 -21.80 11.79
C LEU A 116 2.44 -21.79 13.24
N GLY A 117 1.46 -22.64 13.59
CA GLY A 117 0.94 -22.73 14.96
C GLY A 117 0.20 -21.48 15.45
N TRP A 118 -0.22 -20.59 14.54
CA TRP A 118 -0.88 -19.34 14.92
C TRP A 118 -2.30 -19.59 15.43
N GLN A 119 -2.60 -19.08 16.63
CA GLN A 119 -3.96 -19.07 17.22
C GLN A 119 -4.81 -17.94 16.62
N LEU A 120 -4.80 -17.83 15.29
CA LEU A 120 -5.55 -16.82 14.53
C LEU A 120 -6.48 -17.52 13.55
N ASP A 121 -7.65 -16.92 13.32
CA ASP A 121 -8.51 -17.34 12.22
C ASP A 121 -7.83 -17.02 10.87
N ARG A 122 -7.53 -18.08 10.10
CA ARG A 122 -6.85 -17.98 8.81
C ARG A 122 -7.64 -17.13 7.82
N GLY A 123 -8.96 -17.34 7.73
CA GLY A 123 -9.80 -16.63 6.77
C GLY A 123 -9.79 -15.12 7.01
N THR A 124 -9.93 -14.71 8.27
CA THR A 124 -9.86 -13.30 8.69
C THR A 124 -8.48 -12.70 8.42
N PHE A 125 -7.41 -13.45 8.67
CA PHE A 125 -6.05 -12.97 8.40
C PHE A 125 -5.82 -12.75 6.90
N ILE A 126 -6.18 -13.73 6.07
CA ILE A 126 -6.05 -13.63 4.61
C ILE A 126 -6.88 -12.47 4.05
N LYS A 127 -8.12 -12.29 4.52
CA LYS A 127 -8.94 -11.15 4.12
C LYS A 127 -8.25 -9.80 4.40
N ARG A 128 -7.63 -9.66 5.57
CA ARG A 128 -6.86 -8.46 5.92
C ARG A 128 -5.61 -8.29 5.06
N LEU A 129 -4.95 -9.39 4.71
CA LEU A 129 -3.79 -9.37 3.82
C LEU A 129 -4.19 -8.94 2.40
N ASP A 130 -5.37 -9.36 1.93
CA ASP A 130 -5.96 -8.96 0.65
C ASP A 130 -6.26 -7.45 0.61
N GLU A 131 -6.88 -6.90 1.67
CA GLU A 131 -7.08 -5.45 1.80
C GLU A 131 -5.75 -4.67 1.71
N VAL A 132 -4.66 -5.22 2.26
CA VAL A 132 -3.34 -4.59 2.18
C VAL A 132 -2.71 -4.74 0.79
N ARG A 133 -2.96 -5.84 0.08
CA ARG A 133 -2.52 -6.00 -1.31
C ARG A 133 -3.10 -4.89 -2.17
N ASP A 134 -4.39 -4.59 -2.01
CA ASP A 134 -5.08 -3.57 -2.81
C ASP A 134 -4.50 -2.18 -2.50
N VAL A 135 -4.36 -1.84 -1.22
CA VAL A 135 -3.67 -0.61 -0.77
C VAL A 135 -2.26 -0.52 -1.33
N ARG A 136 -1.49 -1.61 -1.30
CA ARG A 136 -0.14 -1.65 -1.85
C ARG A 136 -0.17 -1.31 -3.33
N ASN A 137 -1.08 -1.89 -4.10
CA ASN A 137 -1.17 -1.63 -5.52
C ASN A 137 -1.50 -0.16 -5.77
N ASP A 138 -2.46 0.42 -5.05
CA ASP A 138 -2.82 1.84 -5.16
C ASP A 138 -1.63 2.76 -4.86
N VAL A 139 -0.92 2.50 -3.76
CA VAL A 139 0.26 3.29 -3.34
C VAL A 139 1.42 3.12 -4.33
N MET A 140 1.67 1.91 -4.83
CA MET A 140 2.78 1.63 -5.77
C MET A 140 2.51 2.15 -7.17
N HIS A 141 1.25 2.25 -7.58
CA HIS A 141 0.84 2.84 -8.86
C HIS A 141 0.70 4.37 -8.80
N PHE A 142 1.05 5.02 -7.67
CA PHE A 142 0.91 6.46 -7.46
C PHE A 142 -0.46 6.97 -7.91
N ASN A 143 -1.51 6.25 -7.52
CA ASN A 143 -2.88 6.63 -7.87
C ASN A 143 -3.15 8.06 -7.32
N PRO A 144 -3.68 9.00 -8.13
CA PRO A 144 -4.03 10.35 -7.66
C PRO A 144 -5.11 10.37 -6.58
N ASP A 145 -5.86 9.27 -6.42
CA ASP A 145 -6.83 9.14 -5.34
C ASP A 145 -6.12 9.04 -3.97
N PRO A 146 -6.59 9.76 -2.95
CA PRO A 146 -5.98 9.70 -1.63
C PRO A 146 -6.08 8.30 -1.03
N VAL A 147 -5.02 7.89 -0.33
CA VAL A 147 -5.01 6.62 0.40
C VAL A 147 -6.19 6.62 1.39
N PRO A 148 -7.03 5.56 1.44
CA PRO A 148 -8.21 5.53 2.30
C PRO A 148 -7.86 5.83 3.76
N SER A 149 -8.71 6.63 4.42
CA SER A 149 -8.47 7.03 5.81
C SER A 149 -8.35 5.82 6.74
N GLY A 150 -7.38 5.87 7.66
CA GLY A 150 -7.10 4.78 8.59
C GLY A 150 -6.30 3.60 8.02
N THR A 151 -5.87 3.65 6.75
CA THR A 151 -4.99 2.64 6.14
C THR A 151 -3.71 2.43 6.93
N THR A 152 -3.01 3.51 7.29
CA THR A 152 -1.77 3.44 8.08
C THR A 152 -1.98 2.78 9.45
N ARG A 153 -3.16 3.00 10.06
CA ARG A 153 -3.55 2.30 11.30
C ARG A 153 -3.74 0.81 11.05
N LYS A 154 -4.48 0.41 10.00
CA LYS A 154 -4.67 -1.02 9.65
C LYS A 154 -3.34 -1.73 9.40
N LEU A 155 -2.44 -1.10 8.63
CA LEU A 155 -1.09 -1.61 8.37
C LEU A 155 -0.30 -1.82 9.66
N ARG A 156 -0.27 -0.80 10.55
CA ARG A 156 0.40 -0.91 11.85
C ARG A 156 -0.15 -2.06 12.70
N GLU A 157 -1.47 -2.22 12.77
CA GLU A 157 -2.08 -3.32 13.52
C GLU A 157 -1.75 -4.69 12.93
N LEU A 158 -1.75 -4.83 11.60
CA LEU A 158 -1.35 -6.08 10.96
C LEU A 158 0.14 -6.39 11.22
N ILE A 159 1.03 -5.41 11.10
CA ILE A 159 2.45 -5.56 11.41
C ILE A 159 2.65 -6.00 12.87
N LYS A 160 1.92 -5.40 13.82
CA LYS A 160 1.96 -5.81 15.24
C LYS A 160 1.55 -7.27 15.42
N ILE A 161 0.48 -7.72 14.75
CA ILE A 161 0.03 -9.11 14.78
C ILE A 161 1.12 -10.02 14.19
N VAL A 162 1.61 -9.72 12.99
CA VAL A 162 2.63 -10.49 12.28
C VAL A 162 3.89 -10.64 13.15
N ARG A 163 4.39 -9.55 13.75
CA ARG A 163 5.55 -9.60 14.66
C ARG A 163 5.31 -10.41 15.91
N ARG A 164 4.14 -10.22 16.54
CA ARG A 164 3.77 -10.95 17.76
C ARG A 164 3.83 -12.45 17.48
N TYR A 165 3.13 -12.92 16.45
CA TYR A 165 3.07 -14.33 16.12
C TYR A 165 4.33 -14.88 15.46
N GLY A 166 5.12 -14.03 14.80
CA GLY A 166 6.46 -14.38 14.31
C GLY A 166 7.49 -14.60 15.41
N ALA A 167 7.35 -13.95 16.57
CA ALA A 167 8.23 -14.16 17.71
C ALA A 167 7.91 -15.44 18.52
N PHE A 168 6.66 -15.90 18.48
CA PHE A 168 6.21 -17.13 19.17
C PHE A 168 6.43 -18.42 18.37
N GLY A 169 6.85 -18.31 17.10
CA GLY A 169 7.16 -19.46 16.24
C GLY A 169 8.58 -20.04 16.41
N LYS A 170 9.27 -19.71 17.51
CA LYS A 170 10.57 -20.27 17.89
C LYS A 170 10.41 -21.32 18.98
#